data_AF-A0A5C4SCW2-F1
#
_entry.id   AF-A0A5C4SCW2-F1
#
_cell.length_a   1.000
_cell.length_b   1.000
_cell.length_c   1.000
_cell.angle_alpha   90.00
_cell.angle_beta   90.00
_cell.angle_gamma   90.00
#
_symmetry.space_group_name_H-M   'P 1'
#
loop_
_entity.id
_entity.type
_entity.pdbx_description
1 polymer ?
#
loop_
_entity_poly.entity_id
_entity_poly.type
_entity_poly.pdbx_seq_one_letter_code
_entity_poly.pdbx_strand_id
1 'polypeptide(L)'
;MVIITFTEDLKDDKYFKRYLKITFLIGFLGIIMELLNWTYFCPFNCTLLTFSPFLTLLISKGIIEFYKKVFKREAYQMQWGKLSDGIWTKNNGDLKNRGYYGWYSVNIGSFPIFIITTIFLLIEKNVC
;
A
#
# COMPACT_ATOMS: atom_id res chain seq x y z
N MET A 1 6.98 -5.62 1.49
CA MET A 1 8.29 -4.99 1.20
C MET A 1 8.20 -3.90 0.13
N VAL A 2 7.47 -4.12 -0.97
CA VAL A 2 7.25 -3.17 -2.07
C VAL A 2 6.64 -1.82 -1.63
N ILE A 3 5.75 -1.81 -0.63
CA ILE A 3 5.09 -0.56 -0.17
C ILE A 3 6.09 0.43 0.41
N ILE A 4 7.05 -0.07 1.21
CA ILE A 4 8.07 0.76 1.88
C ILE A 4 9.01 1.41 0.84
N THR A 5 9.21 0.78 -0.30
CA THR A 5 10.13 1.29 -1.34
C THR A 5 9.49 2.33 -2.26
N PHE A 6 8.17 2.44 -2.32
CA PHE A 6 7.45 3.31 -3.27
C PHE A 6 6.61 4.42 -2.61
N THR A 7 6.65 4.59 -1.28
CA THR A 7 5.76 5.57 -0.60
C THR A 7 5.93 7.01 -1.10
N GLU A 8 7.11 7.37 -1.60
CA GLU A 8 7.39 8.66 -2.25
C GLU A 8 6.66 8.79 -3.58
N ASP A 9 6.77 7.80 -4.46
CA ASP A 9 6.05 7.77 -5.75
C ASP A 9 4.52 7.79 -5.56
N LEU A 10 4.01 7.35 -4.41
CA LEU A 10 2.58 7.45 -4.09
C LEU A 10 2.15 8.88 -3.72
N LYS A 11 3.07 9.75 -3.30
CA LYS A 11 2.76 11.16 -3.03
C LYS A 11 2.47 11.91 -4.33
N ASP A 12 3.19 11.62 -5.40
CA ASP A 12 2.98 12.21 -6.72
C ASP A 12 1.82 11.51 -7.45
N ASP A 13 0.80 12.30 -7.81
CA ASP A 13 -0.40 11.81 -8.48
C ASP A 13 -0.15 11.18 -9.85
N LYS A 14 0.90 11.59 -10.57
CA LYS A 14 1.26 11.03 -11.87
C LYS A 14 1.71 9.58 -11.73
N TYR A 15 2.62 9.33 -10.81
CA TYR A 15 3.16 7.99 -10.56
C TYR A 15 2.11 7.10 -9.89
N PHE A 16 1.35 7.64 -8.92
CA PHE A 16 0.22 6.94 -8.31
C PHE A 16 -0.80 6.45 -9.36
N LYS A 17 -1.26 7.34 -10.26
CA LYS A 17 -2.21 6.96 -11.32
C LYS A 17 -1.64 5.90 -12.27
N ARG A 18 -0.34 5.95 -12.56
CA ARG A 18 0.32 4.94 -13.39
C ARG A 18 0.31 3.57 -12.70
N TYR A 19 0.74 3.49 -11.45
CA TYR A 19 0.72 2.24 -10.69
C TYR A 19 -0.70 1.71 -10.48
N LEU A 20 -1.66 2.60 -10.23
CA LEU A 20 -3.05 2.24 -10.08
C LEU A 20 -3.61 1.59 -11.36
N LYS A 21 -3.31 2.14 -12.54
CA LYS A 21 -3.70 1.52 -13.82
C LYS A 21 -3.09 0.13 -14.03
N ILE A 22 -1.79 -0.02 -13.75
CA ILE A 22 -1.07 -1.28 -13.93
C ILE A 22 -1.64 -2.35 -12.99
N THR A 23 -1.75 -2.03 -11.70
CA THR A 23 -2.26 -2.96 -10.69
C THR A 23 -3.73 -3.31 -10.89
N PHE A 24 -4.55 -2.36 -11.37
CA PHE A 24 -5.93 -2.63 -11.75
C PHE A 24 -6.01 -3.63 -12.92
N LEU A 25 -5.16 -3.48 -13.94
CA LEU A 25 -5.11 -4.41 -15.06
C LEU A 25 -4.66 -5.82 -14.65
N ILE A 26 -3.71 -5.92 -13.71
CA ILE A 26 -3.31 -7.21 -13.10
C ILE A 26 -4.48 -7.85 -12.34
N GLY A 27 -5.21 -7.07 -11.54
CA GLY A 27 -6.41 -7.56 -10.84
C GLY A 27 -7.48 -8.06 -11.83
N PHE A 28 -7.71 -7.30 -12.90
CA PHE A 28 -8.66 -7.69 -13.95
C PHE A 28 -8.27 -9.00 -14.65
N LEU A 29 -6.98 -9.23 -14.88
CA LEU A 29 -6.49 -10.52 -15.38
C LEU A 29 -6.78 -11.67 -14.40
N GLY A 30 -6.68 -11.43 -13.09
CA GLY A 30 -7.08 -12.40 -12.07
C GLY A 30 -8.54 -12.82 -12.19
N ILE A 31 -9.45 -11.86 -12.40
CA ILE A 31 -10.88 -12.16 -12.64
C ILE A 31 -11.05 -13.03 -13.88
N ILE A 32 -10.36 -12.72 -14.98
CA ILE A 32 -10.43 -13.52 -16.22
C ILE A 32 -9.93 -14.95 -15.97
N MET A 33 -8.80 -15.10 -15.26
CA MET A 33 -8.26 -16.43 -14.92
C MET A 33 -9.24 -17.25 -14.08
N GLU A 34 -9.96 -16.59 -13.17
CA GLU A 34 -10.95 -17.22 -12.32
C GLU A 34 -12.19 -17.66 -13.12
N LEU A 35 -12.70 -16.80 -14.01
CA LEU A 35 -13.80 -17.12 -14.93
C LEU A 35 -13.49 -18.30 -15.87
N LEU A 36 -12.21 -18.47 -16.22
CA LEU A 36 -11.72 -19.58 -17.04
C LEU A 36 -11.42 -20.85 -16.24
N ASN A 37 -11.71 -20.88 -14.92
CA ASN A 37 -11.36 -21.98 -14.00
C ASN A 37 -9.87 -22.36 -14.07
N TRP A 38 -8.99 -21.40 -14.33
CA TRP A 38 -7.55 -21.66 -14.51
C TRP A 38 -6.83 -21.91 -13.17
N THR A 39 -7.51 -21.74 -12.03
CA THR A 39 -6.90 -21.98 -10.71
C THR A 39 -7.62 -23.08 -9.95
N TYR A 40 -6.85 -23.97 -9.32
CA TYR A 40 -7.33 -25.05 -8.44
C TYR A 40 -7.61 -24.56 -7.00
N PHE A 41 -7.44 -23.27 -6.73
CA PHE A 41 -7.74 -22.65 -5.45
C PHE A 41 -9.23 -22.33 -5.35
N CYS A 42 -9.74 -22.08 -4.12
CA CYS A 42 -11.10 -21.57 -3.91
C CYS A 42 -11.38 -20.39 -4.87
N PRO A 43 -12.58 -20.32 -5.49
CA PRO A 43 -12.92 -19.41 -6.60
C PRO A 43 -13.01 -17.93 -6.21
N PHE A 44 -12.03 -17.41 -5.51
CA PHE A 44 -11.88 -16.00 -5.13
C PHE A 44 -10.43 -15.64 -4.75
N ASN A 45 -9.60 -16.64 -4.42
CA ASN A 45 -8.23 -16.41 -3.96
C ASN A 45 -7.33 -15.82 -5.06
N CYS A 46 -7.54 -16.19 -6.32
CA CYS A 46 -6.75 -15.65 -7.44
C CYS A 46 -7.06 -14.16 -7.64
N THR A 47 -8.33 -13.80 -7.68
CA THR A 47 -8.78 -12.40 -7.77
C THR A 47 -8.28 -11.58 -6.57
N LEU A 48 -8.39 -12.10 -5.34
CA LEU A 48 -7.92 -11.41 -4.15
C LEU A 48 -6.40 -11.16 -4.14
N LEU A 49 -5.62 -12.16 -4.51
CA LEU A 49 -4.16 -12.04 -4.57
C LEU A 49 -3.73 -11.04 -5.65
N THR A 50 -4.35 -11.09 -6.83
CA THR A 50 -4.04 -10.19 -7.94
C THR A 50 -4.52 -8.75 -7.71
N PHE A 51 -5.61 -8.54 -6.96
CA PHE A 51 -6.05 -7.21 -6.51
C PHE A 51 -5.31 -6.70 -5.27
N SER A 52 -4.58 -7.55 -4.54
CA SER A 52 -3.85 -7.12 -3.34
C SER A 52 -2.92 -5.92 -3.57
N PRO A 53 -2.17 -5.80 -4.68
CA PRO A 53 -1.33 -4.63 -4.92
C PRO A 53 -2.16 -3.37 -5.18
N PHE A 54 -3.30 -3.49 -5.85
CA PHE A 54 -4.21 -2.37 -6.11
C PHE A 54 -4.81 -1.83 -4.80
N LEU A 55 -5.34 -2.72 -3.96
CA LEU A 55 -5.87 -2.36 -2.63
C LEU A 55 -4.80 -1.73 -1.75
N THR A 56 -3.59 -2.30 -1.79
CA THR A 56 -2.43 -1.79 -1.07
C THR A 56 -2.14 -0.32 -1.44
N LEU A 57 -2.14 0.02 -2.73
CA LEU A 57 -1.89 1.37 -3.21
C LEU A 57 -2.95 2.35 -2.69
N LEU A 58 -4.24 1.97 -2.77
CA LEU A 58 -5.35 2.80 -2.29
C LEU A 58 -5.25 3.06 -0.78
N ILE A 59 -5.03 2.02 0.01
CA ILE A 59 -4.88 2.13 1.48
C ILE A 59 -3.69 3.03 1.81
N SER A 60 -2.55 2.83 1.13
CA SER A 60 -1.33 3.61 1.38
C SER A 60 -1.52 5.09 1.04
N LYS A 61 -2.15 5.42 -0.11
CA LYS A 61 -2.49 6.81 -0.46
C LYS A 61 -3.46 7.41 0.55
N GLY A 62 -4.44 6.64 1.02
CA GLY A 62 -5.37 7.05 2.07
C GLY A 62 -4.65 7.41 3.38
N ILE A 63 -3.69 6.59 3.82
CA ILE A 63 -2.87 6.86 5.01
C ILE A 63 -2.05 8.15 4.82
N ILE A 64 -1.40 8.33 3.66
CA ILE A 64 -0.62 9.54 3.35
C ILE A 64 -1.49 10.79 3.47
N GLU A 65 -2.66 10.79 2.83
CA GLU A 65 -3.60 11.92 2.83
C GLU A 65 -4.18 12.18 4.22
N PHE A 66 -4.51 11.14 4.98
CA PHE A 66 -4.97 11.25 6.36
C PHE A 66 -3.92 11.96 7.23
N TYR A 67 -2.66 11.51 7.16
CA TYR A 67 -1.57 12.10 7.92
C TYR A 67 -1.33 13.56 7.55
N LYS A 68 -1.31 13.88 6.25
CA LYS A 68 -1.18 15.25 5.75
C LYS A 68 -2.31 16.15 6.26
N LYS A 69 -3.57 15.67 6.24
CA LYS A 69 -4.73 16.48 6.64
C LYS A 69 -4.83 16.66 8.16
N VAL A 70 -4.65 15.60 8.94
CA VAL A 70 -4.84 15.63 10.40
C VAL A 70 -3.69 16.36 11.10
N PHE A 71 -2.45 16.05 10.72
CA PHE A 71 -1.28 16.60 11.39
C PHE A 71 -0.73 17.85 10.71
N LYS A 72 -1.30 18.25 9.56
CA LYS A 72 -0.89 19.41 8.75
C LYS A 72 0.62 19.41 8.46
N ARG A 73 1.18 18.22 8.26
CA ARG A 73 2.63 17.97 8.09
C ARG A 73 2.85 16.97 6.97
N GLU A 74 3.99 17.07 6.32
CA GLU A 74 4.38 16.06 5.33
C GLU A 74 4.60 14.70 5.98
N ALA A 75 4.23 13.65 5.24
CA ALA A 75 4.28 12.29 5.71
C ALA A 75 5.57 11.63 5.20
N TYR A 76 6.62 11.65 6.04
CA TYR A 76 7.95 11.11 5.71
C TYR A 76 8.20 9.81 6.46
N GLN A 77 8.76 8.81 5.75
CA GLN A 77 9.21 7.60 6.42
C GLN A 77 10.54 7.85 7.13
N MET A 78 10.74 7.14 8.23
CA MET A 78 12.02 7.09 8.92
C MET A 78 12.74 5.81 8.55
N GLN A 79 13.95 5.96 8.01
CA GLN A 79 14.84 4.84 7.74
C GLN A 79 16.16 5.08 8.47
N TRP A 80 16.51 4.15 9.37
CA TRP A 80 17.78 4.17 10.14
C TRP A 80 18.03 5.49 10.89
N GLY A 81 16.98 6.07 11.47
CA GLY A 81 17.09 7.30 12.24
C GLY A 81 17.29 8.56 11.38
N LYS A 82 17.08 8.48 10.06
CA LYS A 82 17.02 9.63 9.14
C LYS A 82 15.62 9.73 8.52
N LEU A 83 15.21 10.96 8.20
CA LEU A 83 14.06 11.15 7.33
C LEU A 83 14.45 10.70 5.92
N SER A 84 13.69 9.77 5.40
CA SER A 84 13.91 9.17 4.11
C SER A 84 12.58 9.25 3.36
N ASP A 85 12.64 9.85 2.18
CA ASP A 85 11.58 9.80 1.20
C ASP A 85 11.74 8.52 0.35
N GLY A 86 12.02 7.37 0.98
CA GLY A 86 12.36 6.14 0.26
C GLY A 86 13.86 5.99 -0.05
N ILE A 87 14.20 5.13 -1.02
CA ILE A 87 15.60 4.70 -1.28
C ILE A 87 16.47 5.85 -1.81
N TRP A 88 15.90 6.84 -2.51
CA TRP A 88 16.65 7.74 -3.38
C TRP A 88 16.80 9.19 -2.89
N THR A 89 16.05 9.59 -1.87
CA THR A 89 16.04 10.98 -1.38
C THR A 89 16.43 11.04 0.10
N LYS A 90 17.71 11.37 0.34
CA LYS A 90 18.17 11.82 1.65
C LYS A 90 17.54 13.17 1.95
N ASN A 91 16.56 13.19 2.84
CA ASN A 91 16.03 14.44 3.34
C ASN A 91 16.96 14.97 4.43
N ASN A 92 17.53 16.16 4.23
CA ASN A 92 18.37 16.86 5.21
C ASN A 92 17.53 17.56 6.31
N GLY A 93 16.22 17.27 6.38
CA GLY A 93 15.30 17.85 7.34
C GLY A 93 15.61 17.49 8.79
N ASP A 94 15.42 18.46 9.67
CA ASP A 94 15.68 18.37 11.10
C ASP A 94 14.68 17.40 11.78
N LEU A 95 15.19 16.41 12.54
CA LEU A 95 14.43 15.31 13.15
C LEU A 95 13.61 15.71 14.38
N LYS A 96 13.24 17.01 14.48
CA LYS A 96 12.52 17.60 15.62
C LYS A 96 11.22 16.87 15.99
N ASN A 97 10.63 16.10 15.07
CA ASN A 97 9.36 15.39 15.27
C ASN A 97 9.49 13.86 15.06
N ARG A 98 10.56 13.25 15.56
CA ARG A 98 10.85 11.82 15.44
C ARG A 98 9.66 10.90 15.76
N GLY A 99 8.88 11.21 16.81
CA GLY A 99 7.72 10.41 17.20
C GLY A 99 6.63 10.34 16.13
N TYR A 100 6.33 11.47 15.48
CA TYR A 100 5.34 11.55 14.40
C TYR A 100 5.77 10.74 13.18
N TYR A 101 7.01 10.91 12.73
CA TYR A 101 7.54 10.19 11.56
C TYR A 101 7.72 8.70 11.82
N GLY A 102 8.09 8.32 13.04
CA GLY A 102 8.10 6.92 13.47
C GLY A 102 6.71 6.29 13.42
N TRP A 103 5.70 6.96 13.98
CA TRP A 103 4.30 6.50 13.95
C TRP A 103 3.77 6.33 12.53
N TYR A 104 3.99 7.33 11.67
CA TYR A 104 3.62 7.23 10.26
C TYR A 104 4.30 6.04 9.58
N SER A 105 5.60 5.84 9.81
CA SER A 105 6.37 4.75 9.18
C SER A 105 5.85 3.37 9.56
N VAL A 106 5.54 3.18 10.84
CA VAL A 106 4.92 1.93 11.34
C VAL A 106 3.56 1.73 10.70
N ASN A 107 2.72 2.76 10.67
CA ASN A 107 1.36 2.65 10.15
C ASN A 107 1.33 2.37 8.65
N ILE A 108 2.10 3.09 7.83
CA ILE A 108 2.11 2.84 6.38
C ILE A 108 2.75 1.48 6.03
N GLY A 109 3.62 0.94 6.89
CA GLY A 109 4.19 -0.40 6.70
C GLY A 109 3.26 -1.53 7.13
N SER A 110 2.49 -1.34 8.21
CA SER A 110 1.70 -2.41 8.85
C SER A 110 0.22 -2.40 8.49
N PHE A 111 -0.42 -1.22 8.38
CA PHE A 111 -1.87 -1.13 8.15
C PHE A 111 -2.31 -1.73 6.81
N PRO A 112 -1.62 -1.50 5.67
CA PRO A 112 -2.00 -2.14 4.42
C PRO A 112 -1.99 -3.65 4.52
N ILE A 113 -0.98 -4.23 5.19
CA ILE A 113 -0.87 -5.68 5.39
C ILE A 113 -2.04 -6.15 6.27
N PHE A 114 -2.25 -5.51 7.42
CA PHE A 114 -3.30 -5.89 8.36
C PHE A 114 -4.69 -5.84 7.72
N ILE A 115 -5.00 -4.77 6.98
CA ILE A 115 -6.29 -4.61 6.30
C ILE A 115 -6.47 -5.67 5.22
N ILE A 116 -5.46 -5.91 4.38
CA ILE A 116 -5.56 -6.91 3.31
C ILE A 116 -5.69 -8.33 3.87
N THR A 117 -4.90 -8.68 4.89
CA THR A 117 -5.02 -9.99 5.55
C THR A 117 -6.39 -10.17 6.19
N THR A 118 -6.94 -9.12 6.82
CA THR A 118 -8.29 -9.17 7.40
C THR A 118 -9.35 -9.37 6.32
N ILE A 119 -9.27 -8.63 5.20
CA ILE A 119 -10.18 -8.80 4.05
C ILE A 119 -10.08 -10.23 3.51
N PHE A 120 -8.86 -10.75 3.35
CA PHE A 120 -8.62 -12.11 2.86
C PHE A 120 -9.31 -13.15 3.75
N LEU A 121 -9.05 -13.11 5.07
CA LEU A 121 -9.64 -14.05 6.03
C LEU A 121 -11.17 -13.95 6.10
N LEU A 122 -11.73 -12.74 5.98
CA LEU A 122 -13.17 -12.53 5.98
C LEU A 122 -13.83 -13.12 4.72
N ILE A 123 -13.21 -12.96 3.56
CA ILE A 123 -13.76 -13.51 2.30
C ILE A 123 -13.60 -15.03 2.29
N GLU A 124 -12.42 -15.54 2.65
CA GLU A 124 -12.17 -16.98 2.75
C GLU A 124 -13.21 -17.67 3.63
N LYS A 125 -13.51 -17.11 4.82
CA LYS A 125 -14.50 -17.68 5.74
C LYS A 125 -15.94 -17.66 5.22
N ASN A 126 -16.31 -16.70 4.36
CA ASN A 126 -17.69 -16.52 3.89
C ASN A 126 -17.95 -17.11 2.51
N VAL A 127 -16.90 -17.43 1.75
CA VAL A 127 -17.00 -17.85 0.34
C VAL A 127 -16.50 -19.29 0.09
N CYS A 128 -15.65 -19.88 0.95
CA CYS A 128 -14.99 -21.19 0.71
C CYS A 128 -15.48 -22.38 1.57
#